data_AF-A0A970QLV4-F1
#
_entry.id   AF-A0A970QLV4-F1
#
_cell.length_a   1.000
_cell.length_b   1.000
_cell.length_c   1.000
_cell.angle_alpha   90.00
_cell.angle_beta   90.00
_cell.angle_gamma   90.00
#
_symmetry.space_group_name_H-M   'P 1'
#
loop_
_entity.id
_entity.type
_entity.pdbx_description
1 polymer ?
#
loop_
_entity_poly.entity_id
_entity_poly.type
_entity_poly.pdbx_seq_one_letter_code
_entity_poly.pdbx_strand_id
1 'polypeptide(L)'
;GLDGSQGVIIPARNKDSLMLKRELVEAVRDGQFNLYAVHTVEEGIELLTGMPAGQKDAYGQYPPETVFGRVSQKLQRYQEKLTALNRQTQERNDA
;
A
#
# COMPACT_ATOMS: atom_id res chain seq x y z
N GLY A 1 14.01 23.78 0.76
CA GLY A 1 14.42 23.38 -0.60
C GLY A 1 14.16 21.91 -0.77
N LEU A 2 14.09 21.41 -2.01
CA LEU A 2 14.07 19.97 -2.30
C LEU A 2 15.41 19.39 -1.83
N ASP A 3 15.36 18.43 -0.91
CA ASP A 3 16.53 17.87 -0.22
C ASP A 3 16.82 16.42 -0.62
N GLY A 4 16.13 15.92 -1.65
CA GLY A 4 16.29 14.55 -2.14
C GLY A 4 15.42 13.54 -1.41
N SER A 5 14.72 13.90 -0.33
CA SER A 5 13.75 13.02 0.32
C SER A 5 12.38 13.03 -0.37
N GLN A 6 12.08 14.09 -1.13
CA GLN A 6 10.79 14.24 -1.80
C GLN A 6 10.74 13.42 -3.09
N GLY A 7 9.54 12.98 -3.44
CA GLY A 7 9.31 12.32 -4.72
C GLY A 7 7.84 12.04 -5.00
N VAL A 8 7.58 11.47 -6.17
CA VAL A 8 6.24 11.09 -6.62
C VAL A 8 6.25 9.68 -7.21
N ILE A 9 5.19 8.93 -6.93
CA ILE A 9 4.92 7.63 -7.57
C ILE A 9 3.95 7.87 -8.72
N ILE A 10 4.26 7.35 -9.91
CA ILE A 10 3.40 7.42 -11.09
C ILE A 10 3.14 6.02 -11.66
N PRO A 11 1.99 5.79 -12.31
CA PRO A 11 1.80 4.57 -13.10
C PRO A 11 2.80 4.53 -14.25
N ALA A 12 3.49 3.40 -14.41
CA ALA A 12 4.48 3.21 -15.47
C ALA A 12 3.88 3.40 -16.89
N ARG A 13 2.58 3.17 -17.04
CA ARG A 13 1.82 3.42 -18.28
C ARG A 13 1.79 4.90 -18.68
N ASN A 14 1.96 5.82 -17.73
CA ASN A 14 1.91 7.26 -17.98
C ASN A 14 3.29 7.85 -18.33
N LYS A 15 4.35 7.03 -18.40
CA LYS A 15 5.71 7.50 -18.66
C LYS A 15 5.84 8.30 -19.96
N ASP A 16 5.15 7.86 -21.02
CA ASP A 16 5.27 8.46 -22.36
C ASP A 16 4.44 9.76 -22.47
N SER A 17 3.44 9.92 -21.60
CA SER A 17 2.59 11.12 -21.50
C SER A 17 3.10 12.14 -20.45
N LEU A 18 4.23 11.85 -19.82
CA LEU A 18 4.74 12.64 -18.70
C LEU A 18 5.43 13.92 -19.20
N MET A 19 4.74 15.05 -19.07
CA MET A 19 5.33 16.37 -19.33
C MET A 19 5.79 17.01 -18.03
N LEU A 20 7.09 16.97 -17.77
CA LEU A 20 7.71 17.60 -16.61
C LEU A 20 8.21 19.01 -16.95
N LYS A 21 8.03 19.96 -16.03
CA LYS A 21 8.68 21.28 -16.12
C LYS A 21 10.19 21.10 -16.03
N ARG A 22 10.95 21.97 -16.71
CA ARG A 22 12.43 21.88 -16.78
C ARG A 22 13.09 21.87 -15.39
N GLU A 23 12.60 22.71 -14.46
CA GLU A 23 13.06 22.77 -13.07
C GLU A 23 12.96 21.42 -12.35
N LEU A 24 11.91 20.64 -12.63
CA LEU A 24 11.72 19.33 -12.03
C LEU A 24 12.63 18.29 -12.68
N VAL A 25 12.91 18.40 -13.98
CA VAL A 25 13.90 17.55 -14.67
C VAL A 25 15.30 17.78 -14.11
N GLU A 26 15.67 19.04 -13.87
CA GLU A 26 16.94 19.42 -13.23
C GLU A 26 17.01 18.88 -11.80
N ALA A 27 15.96 19.09 -10.98
CA ALA A 27 15.90 18.55 -9.62
C ALA A 27 16.02 17.01 -9.56
N VAL A 28 15.45 16.29 -10.54
CA VAL A 28 15.62 14.83 -10.64
C VAL A 28 17.05 14.45 -11.02
N ARG A 29 17.65 15.15 -11.98
CA ARG A 29 19.05 14.93 -12.39
C ARG A 29 20.04 15.19 -11.26
N ASP A 30 19.76 16.19 -10.44
CA ASP A 30 20.60 16.60 -9.31
C ASP A 30 20.32 15.77 -8.03
N GLY A 31 19.43 14.77 -8.10
CA GLY A 31 19.09 13.91 -6.96
C GLY A 31 18.28 14.60 -5.85
N GLN A 32 17.74 15.78 -6.13
CA GLN A 32 16.93 16.56 -5.18
C GLN A 32 15.45 16.15 -5.18
N PHE A 33 15.00 15.43 -6.21
CA PHE A 33 13.64 14.92 -6.32
C PHE A 33 13.61 13.55 -6.97
N ASN A 34 12.73 12.67 -6.50
CA ASN A 34 12.63 11.29 -7.00
C ASN A 34 11.31 11.05 -7.75
N LEU A 35 11.38 10.29 -8.84
CA LEU A 35 10.19 9.89 -9.59
C LEU A 35 10.20 8.37 -9.77
N TYR A 36 9.19 7.71 -9.21
CA TYR A 36 9.08 6.25 -9.17
C TYR A 36 7.95 5.79 -10.08
N ALA A 37 8.28 5.08 -11.15
CA ALA A 37 7.30 4.48 -12.03
C ALA A 37 6.97 3.05 -11.56
N VAL A 38 5.71 2.77 -11.26
CA VAL A 38 5.24 1.46 -10.77
C VAL A 38 4.19 0.86 -11.70
N HIS A 39 4.23 -0.46 -11.84
CA HIS A 39 3.29 -1.26 -12.64
C HIS A 39 2.13 -1.78 -11.81
N THR A 40 2.34 -1.99 -10.51
CA THR A 40 1.36 -2.62 -9.63
C THR A 40 1.22 -1.86 -8.30
N VAL A 41 0.15 -2.16 -7.57
CA VAL A 41 -0.09 -1.58 -6.24
C VAL A 41 0.95 -2.09 -5.24
N GLU A 42 1.40 -3.33 -5.42
CA GLU A 42 2.43 -4.00 -4.63
C GLU A 42 3.75 -3.23 -4.66
N GLU A 43 4.22 -2.85 -5.85
CA GLU A 43 5.45 -2.07 -6.00
C GLU A 43 5.33 -0.71 -5.28
N GLY A 44 4.17 -0.05 -5.40
CA GLY A 44 3.92 1.23 -4.76
C GLY A 44 3.89 1.13 -3.23
N ILE A 45 3.23 0.12 -2.66
CA ILE A 45 3.15 -0.05 -1.21
C ILE A 45 4.51 -0.46 -0.62
N GLU A 46 5.31 -1.24 -1.35
CA GLU A 46 6.67 -1.59 -0.95
C GLU A 46 7.57 -0.36 -0.86
N LEU A 47 7.52 0.51 -1.88
CA LEU A 47 8.25 1.79 -1.88
C LEU A 47 7.86 2.69 -0.71
N LEU A 48 6.57 2.77 -0.38
CA LEU A 48 6.07 3.66 0.67
C LEU A 48 6.34 3.13 2.08
N THR A 49 6.34 1.81 2.26
CA THR A 49 6.41 1.19 3.60
C THR A 49 7.77 0.58 3.92
N GLY A 50 8.62 0.33 2.92
CA GLY A 50 9.87 -0.41 3.06
C GLY A 50 9.67 -1.88 3.45
N MET A 51 8.44 -2.39 3.39
CA MET A 51 8.09 -3.78 3.71
C MET A 51 7.56 -4.47 2.46
N PRO A 52 7.84 -5.77 2.26
CA PRO A 52 7.25 -6.52 1.16
C PRO A 52 5.72 -6.46 1.20
N ALA A 53 5.07 -6.31 0.05
CA ALA A 53 3.62 -6.33 -0.07
C ALA A 53 3.07 -7.69 0.36
N GLY A 54 3.76 -8.76 -0.08
CA GLY A 54 3.42 -10.15 0.18
C GLY A 54 2.56 -10.76 -0.92
N GLN A 55 2.87 -12.00 -1.30
CA GLN A 55 2.08 -12.77 -2.27
C GLN A 55 1.29 -13.87 -1.57
N LYS A 56 0.15 -14.26 -2.14
CA LYS A 56 -0.61 -15.40 -1.62
C LYS A 56 0.14 -16.69 -1.93
N ASP A 57 0.15 -17.59 -0.96
CA ASP A 57 0.59 -18.97 -1.17
C ASP A 57 -0.51 -19.83 -1.85
N ALA A 58 -0.22 -21.13 -2.02
CA ALA A 58 -1.16 -22.10 -2.60
C ALA A 58 -2.48 -22.26 -1.81
N TYR A 59 -2.49 -21.85 -0.54
CA TYR A 59 -3.66 -21.88 0.33
C TYR A 59 -4.38 -20.52 0.41
N GLY A 60 -3.92 -19.53 -0.37
CA GLY A 60 -4.49 -18.20 -0.42
C GLY A 60 -4.09 -17.28 0.74
N GLN A 61 -3.08 -17.65 1.53
CA GLN A 61 -2.62 -16.90 2.69
C GLN A 61 -1.43 -15.99 2.34
N TYR A 62 -1.39 -14.81 2.95
CA TYR A 62 -0.25 -13.89 2.84
C TYR A 62 0.73 -14.13 4.01
N PRO A 63 2.05 -14.06 3.78
CA PRO A 63 3.02 -14.17 4.87
C PRO A 63 2.80 -13.07 5.91
N PRO A 64 2.71 -13.40 7.22
CA PRO A 64 2.20 -12.50 8.25
C PRO A 64 3.06 -11.25 8.49
N GLU A 65 4.34 -11.30 8.12
CA GLU A 65 5.31 -10.21 8.23
C GLU A 65 5.12 -9.10 7.18
N THR A 66 4.43 -9.41 6.08
CA THR A 66 4.20 -8.53 4.93
C THR A 66 3.07 -7.53 5.15
N VAL A 67 2.96 -6.50 4.31
CA VAL A 67 1.86 -5.52 4.40
C VAL A 67 0.51 -6.21 4.27
N PHE A 68 0.32 -7.04 3.23
CA PHE A 68 -0.95 -7.72 3.00
C PHE A 68 -1.24 -8.79 4.06
N GLY A 69 -0.21 -9.43 4.63
CA GLY A 69 -0.34 -10.31 5.80
C GLY A 69 -0.90 -9.58 7.03
N ARG A 70 -0.37 -8.38 7.34
CA ARG A 70 -0.85 -7.56 8.46
C ARG A 70 -2.27 -7.04 8.22
N VAL A 71 -2.59 -6.63 6.99
CA VAL A 71 -3.95 -6.22 6.60
C VAL A 71 -4.92 -7.38 6.75
N SER A 72 -4.58 -8.57 6.26
CA SER A 72 -5.40 -9.77 6.37
C SER A 72 -5.71 -10.12 7.82
N GLN A 73 -4.70 -10.16 8.69
CA GLN A 73 -4.88 -10.38 10.13
C GLN A 73 -5.77 -9.32 10.78
N LYS A 74 -5.64 -8.05 10.38
CA LYS A 74 -6.47 -6.96 10.93
C LYS A 74 -7.93 -7.11 10.51
N LEU A 75 -8.18 -7.47 9.25
CA LEU A 75 -9.52 -7.72 8.72
C LEU A 75 -10.18 -8.92 9.43
N GLN A 76 -9.44 -10.00 9.66
CA GLN A 76 -9.94 -11.16 10.41
C GLN A 76 -10.36 -10.75 11.83
N ARG A 77 -9.54 -9.96 12.55
CA ARG A 77 -9.90 -9.44 13.88
C ARG A 77 -11.17 -8.59 13.87
N TYR A 78 -11.41 -7.83 12.80
CA TYR A 78 -12.65 -7.05 12.67
C TYR A 78 -13.85 -7.97 12.45
N GLN A 79 -13.73 -8.99 11.61
CA GLN A 79 -14.78 -9.97 11.38
C GLN A 79 -15.15 -10.73 12.67
N GLU A 80 -14.16 -11.15 13.45
CA GLU A 80 -14.36 -11.81 14.75
C GLU A 80 -15.16 -10.92 15.71
N LYS A 81 -14.79 -9.64 15.82
CA LYS A 81 -15.49 -8.66 16.67
C LYS A 81 -16.92 -8.39 16.22
N LEU A 82 -17.14 -8.20 14.92
CA LEU A 82 -18.48 -7.98 14.36
C LEU A 82 -19.38 -9.19 14.60
N THR A 83 -18.84 -10.40 14.43
CA THR A 83 -19.58 -11.65 14.68
C THR A 83 -19.95 -11.79 16.15
N ALA A 84 -19.02 -11.50 17.06
CA ALA A 84 -19.28 -11.53 18.50
C ALA A 84 -20.35 -10.51 18.91
N LEU A 85 -20.29 -9.27 18.38
CA LEU A 85 -21.26 -8.22 18.66
C LEU A 85 -22.67 -8.59 18.19
N ASN A 86 -22.78 -9.19 17.00
CA ASN A 86 -24.06 -9.65 16.46
C ASN A 86 -24.66 -10.76 17.32
N ARG A 87 -23.85 -11.72 17.77
CA ARG A 87 -24.29 -12.80 18.67
C ARG A 87 -24.84 -12.26 20.00
N GLN A 88 -24.11 -11.33 20.62
CA GLN A 88 -24.56 -10.69 21.88
C GLN A 88 -25.87 -9.90 21.70
N THR A 89 -26.07 -9.30 20.53
CA THR A 89 -27.29 -8.54 20.23
C THR A 89 -28.49 -9.48 20.04
N GLN A 90 -28.30 -10.63 19.41
CA GLN A 90 -29.34 -11.66 19.27
C GLN A 90 -29.74 -12.24 20.64
N GLU A 91 -28.77 -12.67 21.45
CA GLU A 91 -29.02 -13.21 22.80
C GLU A 91 -29.76 -12.22 23.72
N ARG A 92 -29.52 -10.92 23.57
CA ARG A 92 -30.21 -9.87 24.33
C ARG A 92 -31.63 -9.59 23.83
N ASN A 93 -31.92 -9.82 22.55
CA ASN A 93 -33.25 -9.61 21.99
C ASN A 93 -34.17 -10.82 22.21
N ASP A 94 -33.59 -12.01 22.42
CA ASP A 94 -34.30 -13.26 22.67
C ASP A 94 -34.59 -13.51 24.17
N ALA A 95 -34.13 -12.61 25.05
CA ALA A 95 -34.31 -12.64 26.52
C ALA A 95 -35.31 -11.59 27.01
#